data_AF-A0A392T3K3-F1
#
_entry.id   AF-A0A392T3K3-F1
#
_cell.length_a   1.000
_cell.length_b   1.000
_cell.length_c   1.000
_cell.angle_alpha   90.00
_cell.angle_beta   90.00
_cell.angle_gamma   90.00
#
_symmetry.space_group_name_H-M   'P 1'
#
loop_
_entity.id
_entity.type
_entity.pdbx_description
1 polymer ?
#
loop_
_entity_poly.entity_id
_entity_poly.type
_entity_poly.pdbx_seq_one_letter_code
_entity_poly.pdbx_strand_id
1 'polypeptide(L)' 'MIQSLEDLLRACVLEQGVSWDSCLPLIEFTYNNSFHSSIEMAPFEALYGRRCRTPLC' A
#
# COMPACT_ATOMS: atom_id res chain seq x y z
N MET A 1 6.81 7.14 -1.46
CA MET A 1 5.98 5.98 -1.06
C MET A 1 5.74 5.93 0.44
N ILE A 2 6.79 5.95 1.28
CA ILE A 2 6.63 5.99 2.76
C ILE A 2 5.76 7.18 3.19
N GLN A 3 6.00 8.37 2.62
CA GLN A 3 5.19 9.55 2.92
C GLN A 3 3.71 9.38 2.53
N SER A 4 3.44 8.85 1.32
CA SER A 4 2.07 8.60 0.84
C SER A 4 1.32 7.56 1.68
N LEU A 5 2.02 6.57 2.23
CA LEU A 5 1.45 5.58 3.14
C LEU A 5 1.10 6.19 4.51
N GLU A 6 2.00 7.02 5.03
CA GLU A 6 1.78 7.77 6.28
C GLU A 6 0.60 8.73 6.14
N ASP A 7 0.48 9.41 5.00
CA ASP A 7 -0.63 10.32 4.71
C ASP A 7 -1.96 9.56 4.59
N LEU A 8 -1.96 8.37 3.97
CA LEU A 8 -3.14 7.50 3.91
C LEU A 8 -3.58 7.02 5.30
N LEU A 9 -2.62 6.65 6.15
CA LEU A 9 -2.85 6.31 7.56
C LEU A 9 -3.45 7.49 8.33
N ARG A 10 -2.85 8.67 8.19
CA ARG A 10 -3.38 9.90 8.83
C ARG A 10 -4.78 10.21 8.35
N ALA A 11 -5.06 10.13 7.05
CA ALA A 11 -6.39 10.38 6.51
C ALA A 11 -7.42 9.38 7.04
N CYS A 12 -7.09 8.09 7.13
CA CYS A 12 -7.99 7.08 7.71
C CYS A 12 -8.34 7.37 9.17
N VAL A 13 -7.33 7.70 9.98
CA VAL A 13 -7.50 7.97 11.40
C VAL A 13 -8.19 9.31 11.66
N LEU A 14 -7.89 10.35 10.87
CA LEU A 14 -8.37 11.71 11.08
C LEU A 14 -9.70 12.02 10.39
N GLU A 15 -9.87 11.63 9.12
CA GLU A 15 -11.02 12.04 8.31
C GLU A 15 -12.19 11.06 8.39
N GLN A 16 -11.90 9.77 8.55
CA GLN A 16 -12.93 8.74 8.46
C GLN A 16 -13.44 8.29 9.83
N GLY A 17 -12.71 8.59 10.92
CA GLY A 17 -12.98 8.03 12.25
C GLY A 17 -12.95 6.49 12.24
N VAL A 18 -12.39 5.91 11.18
CA VAL A 18 -12.30 4.47 10.96
C VAL A 18 -11.08 4.00 11.74
N SER A 19 -11.26 2.91 12.48
CA SER A 19 -10.19 2.35 13.26
C SER A 19 -9.03 1.98 12.33
N TRP A 20 -7.80 2.31 12.74
CA TRP A 20 -6.58 2.12 11.92
C TRP A 20 -6.44 0.67 11.40
N ASP A 21 -6.96 -0.31 12.15
CA ASP A 21 -7.04 -1.72 11.75
C ASP A 21 -7.85 -1.97 10.47
N SER A 22 -8.89 -1.20 10.24
CA SER A 22 -9.77 -1.36 9.08
C SER A 22 -9.12 -0.83 7.80
N CYS A 23 -8.18 0.10 7.93
CA CYS A 23 -7.39 0.61 6.80
C CYS A 23 -6.10 -0.18 6.56
N LEU A 24 -5.65 -0.97 7.54
CA LEU A 24 -4.41 -1.75 7.48
C LEU A 24 -4.27 -2.60 6.20
N PRO A 25 -5.32 -3.34 5.77
CA PRO A 25 -5.23 -4.17 4.57
C PRO A 25 -4.98 -3.32 3.31
N LEU A 26 -5.56 -2.13 3.24
CA LEU A 26 -5.42 -1.22 2.11
C LEU A 26 -4.01 -0.62 2.04
N ILE A 27 -3.46 -0.29 3.21
CA ILE A 27 -2.12 0.28 3.37
C ILE A 27 -1.06 -0.77 3.02
N GLU A 28 -1.20 -1.98 3.58
CA GLU A 28 -0.32 -3.11 3.26
C GLU A 28 -0.37 -3.46 1.77
N PHE A 29 -1.58 -3.49 1.20
CA PHE A 29 -1.75 -3.69 -0.23
C PHE A 29 -1.02 -2.61 -1.04
N THR A 30 -1.20 -1.34 -0.70
CA THR A 30 -0.55 -0.23 -1.41
C THR A 30 0.97 -0.30 -1.28
N TYR A 31 1.49 -0.62 -0.11
CA TYR A 31 2.92 -0.76 0.14
C TYR A 31 3.57 -1.90 -0.65
N ASN A 32 2.94 -3.08 -0.65
CA ASN A 32 3.45 -4.26 -1.33
C ASN A 32 3.40 -4.13 -2.85
N ASN A 33 2.49 -3.33 -3.39
CA ASN A 33 2.25 -3.18 -4.84
C ASN A 33 2.86 -1.93 -5.46
N SER A 34 3.34 -0.99 -4.67
CA SER A 34 3.99 0.21 -5.18
C SER A 34 5.45 -0.07 -5.54
N PHE A 35 6.03 0.76 -6.42
CA PHE A 35 7.42 0.61 -6.86
C PHE A 35 8.43 1.14 -5.82
N HIS A 36 9.29 0.27 -5.28
CA HIS A 36 10.31 0.64 -4.31
C HIS A 36 11.64 0.92 -5.01
N SER A 37 12.14 2.15 -4.92
CA SER A 37 13.41 2.55 -5.54
C SER A 37 14.62 1.77 -5.02
N SER A 38 14.58 1.26 -3.79
CA SER A 38 15.67 0.48 -3.20
C SER A 38 15.83 -0.92 -3.80
N ILE A 39 14.76 -1.51 -4.33
CA ILE A 39 14.76 -2.84 -4.96
C ILE A 39 14.41 -2.77 -6.45
N GLU A 40 14.23 -1.55 -6.98
CA GLU A 40 13.85 -1.26 -8.38
C GLU A 40 12.62 -2.04 -8.89
N MET A 41 11.73 -2.46 -7.99
CA MET A 41 10.47 -3.15 -8.29
C MET A 41 9.50 -3.06 -7.11
N ALA A 42 8.28 -3.56 -7.26
CA ALA A 42 7.39 -3.73 -6.11
C ALA A 42 7.77 -4.97 -5.28
N PRO A 43 7.66 -4.94 -3.94
CA PRO A 43 7.89 -6.13 -3.11
C PRO A 43 7.05 -7.33 -3.54
N PHE A 44 5.81 -7.10 -3.99
CA PHE A 44 4.96 -8.14 -4.55
C PHE A 44 5.54 -8.75 -5.82
N GLU A 45 6.09 -7.92 -6.72
CA GLU A 45 6.74 -8.40 -7.94
C GLU A 45 8.00 -9.20 -7.61
N ALA A 46 8.79 -8.76 -6.63
CA ALA A 46 9.96 -9.48 -6.15
C ALA A 46 9.60 -10.85 -5.57
N LEU A 47 8.49 -10.94 -4.83
CA LEU A 47 8.07 -12.18 -4.16
C LEU A 47 7.41 -13.19 -5.11
N TYR A 48 6.58 -12.71 -6.05
CA TYR A 48 5.76 -13.58 -6.89
C TYR A 48 6.20 -13.62 -8.36
N GLY A 49 7.18 -12.80 -8.77
CA GLY A 49 7.64 -12.70 -10.16
C GLY A 49 6.59 -12.17 -11.13
N ARG A 50 5.49 -11.58 -10.63
CA ARG A 50 4.39 -11.04 -11.44
C ARG A 50 3.86 -9.77 -10.82
N ARG A 51 3.34 -8.90 -11.68
CA ARG A 51 2.60 -7.71 -11.24
C ARG A 51 1.30 -8.13 -10.58
N CYS A 52 0.95 -7.45 -9.50
CA CYS A 52 -0.34 -7.64 -8.87
C CYS A 52 -1.44 -7.21 -9.83
N ARG A 53 -2.49 -8.03 -9.93
CA ARG A 53 -3.67 -7.72 -10.72
C ARG A 53 -4.73 -7.26 -9.73
N THR A 54 -4.89 -5.96 -9.60
CA THR A 54 -6.08 -5.41 -8.94
C THR A 54 -7.27 -5.63 -9.86
N PRO A 55 -8.47 -5.95 -9.33
CA PRO A 55 -9.70 -6.01 -10.13
C PRO A 55 -10.12 -4.64 -10.73
N LEU A 56 -9.29 -3.61 -10.54
CA LEU A 56 -9.49 -2.26 -11.05
C LEU A 56 -8.87 -2.04 -12.44
N CYS A 57 -8.09 -2.99 -12.99
CA CYS A 57 -7.50 -2.92 -14.33
C CYS A 57 -7.36 -4.29 -15.00
#